data_AF-A0A7S4VK63-F1
#
_entry.id   AF-A0A7S4VK63-F1
#
_cell.length_a   1.000
_cell.length_b   1.000
_cell.length_c   1.000
_cell.angle_alpha   90.00
_cell.angle_beta   90.00
_cell.angle_gamma   90.00
#
_symmetry.space_group_name_H-M   'P 1'
#
loop_
_entity.id
_entity.type
_entity.pdbx_description
1 polymer ?
#
loop_
_entity_poly.entity_id
_entity_poly.type
_entity_poly.pdbx_seq_one_letter_code
_entity_poly.pdbx_strand_id
1 'polypeptide(L)'
;MPNPNAASHPPNQNEPILKSPTSSFLSPPFLQHLASPTIQKVVIVGCGGGFDFVHSMLFYPESRQMGKEIIIVSNSFGDVEHFESEPLSSQYDATPSMDVRLVTAKTGHLQRSVYAPELHVLAFLDEQFPEEAPHSMYACYARDNVVPAFSRFLESLGADALVAVDGGSDSLMVGDEEDLGDPIEDAVTVCSINECSANLKILFLVGLGCDRFNGVSDASSLRAIAELTRDDGFFGCLSVCGSPLTFYQSCLDYINANQSFQSVLAGCISASGRGFFGDEKESADAEGTPRVSAGSCFLWPLMPILWAFDIDTVSRRSRIVSWVKHANSMRELHQILRYKRQVTDLRGVEELPRHVDYRC
;
A
#
# COMPACT_ATOMS: atom_id res chain seq x y z
N MET A 1 -49.28 -9.43 42.85
CA MET A 1 -48.27 -10.39 42.35
C MET A 1 -48.59 -10.70 40.90
N PRO A 2 -47.77 -10.29 39.92
CA PRO A 2 -48.02 -10.53 38.50
C PRO A 2 -47.54 -11.91 38.07
N ASN A 3 -48.21 -12.46 37.06
CA ASN A 3 -48.06 -13.78 36.47
C ASN A 3 -46.69 -13.96 35.74
N PRO A 4 -45.87 -15.00 36.01
CA PRO A 4 -44.51 -15.12 35.48
C PRO A 4 -44.40 -15.84 34.13
N ASN A 5 -45.48 -15.95 33.34
CA ASN A 5 -45.44 -16.61 32.02
C ASN A 5 -45.93 -15.69 30.91
N ALA A 6 -45.10 -14.71 30.52
CA ALA A 6 -45.17 -14.08 29.21
C ALA A 6 -44.04 -14.65 28.37
N ALA A 7 -44.33 -15.73 27.63
CA ALA A 7 -43.42 -16.29 26.65
C ALA A 7 -43.19 -15.27 25.53
N SER A 8 -41.95 -14.81 25.39
CA SER A 8 -41.48 -14.04 24.24
C SER A 8 -41.60 -14.91 22.99
N HIS A 9 -42.44 -14.50 22.05
CA HIS A 9 -42.48 -15.11 20.72
C HIS A 9 -41.07 -15.02 20.06
N PRO A 10 -40.58 -16.09 19.43
CA PRO A 10 -39.35 -16.03 18.65
C PRO A 10 -39.57 -15.09 17.45
N PRO A 11 -38.53 -14.35 17.01
CA PRO A 11 -38.63 -13.53 15.82
C PRO A 11 -38.97 -14.42 14.60
N ASN A 12 -39.90 -13.92 13.80
CA ASN A 12 -40.46 -14.57 12.64
C ASN A 12 -39.34 -14.88 11.62
N GLN A 13 -38.92 -16.15 11.50
CA GLN A 13 -37.80 -16.62 10.67
C GLN A 13 -38.09 -16.63 9.15
N ASN A 14 -39.10 -15.90 8.68
CA ASN A 14 -39.59 -15.95 7.30
C ASN A 14 -39.47 -14.62 6.53
N GLU A 15 -38.59 -13.71 6.95
CA GLU A 15 -38.17 -12.63 6.06
C GLU A 15 -36.97 -13.10 5.22
N PRO A 16 -37.00 -12.98 3.87
CA PRO A 16 -35.84 -13.27 3.06
C PRO A 16 -34.69 -12.34 3.47
N ILE A 17 -33.54 -12.95 3.78
CA ILE A 17 -32.33 -12.32 4.34
C ILE A 17 -31.69 -11.27 3.38
N LEU A 18 -32.18 -11.15 2.14
CA LEU A 18 -31.77 -10.13 1.19
C LEU A 18 -32.56 -8.83 1.37
N LYS A 19 -32.24 -8.06 2.42
CA LYS A 19 -32.66 -6.66 2.56
C LYS A 19 -31.49 -5.69 2.28
N SER A 20 -30.84 -5.83 1.14
CA SER A 20 -30.29 -4.69 0.37
C SER A 20 -29.88 -5.17 -1.04
N PRO A 21 -30.16 -4.42 -2.12
CA PRO A 21 -29.66 -4.74 -3.45
C PRO A 21 -28.24 -4.23 -3.71
N THR A 22 -27.54 -3.69 -2.70
CA THR A 22 -26.40 -2.79 -2.95
C THR A 22 -25.02 -3.44 -2.86
N SER A 23 -24.87 -4.66 -2.35
CA SER A 23 -23.58 -5.36 -2.32
C SER A 23 -23.65 -6.70 -3.05
N SER A 24 -23.12 -6.74 -4.27
CA SER A 24 -22.93 -8.00 -5.01
C SER A 24 -21.60 -8.64 -4.60
N PHE A 25 -21.57 -9.93 -4.31
CA PHE A 25 -20.30 -10.65 -4.09
C PHE A 25 -19.44 -10.74 -5.37
N LEU A 26 -20.03 -10.46 -6.54
CA LEU A 26 -19.36 -10.50 -7.84
C LEU A 26 -18.36 -9.34 -8.02
N SER A 27 -18.47 -8.30 -7.22
CA SER A 27 -17.56 -7.15 -7.22
C SER A 27 -17.17 -6.84 -5.77
N PRO A 28 -15.89 -6.81 -5.40
CA PRO A 28 -15.50 -6.52 -4.03
C PRO A 28 -15.93 -5.09 -3.63
N PRO A 29 -16.25 -4.84 -2.35
CA PRO A 29 -16.66 -3.53 -1.86
C PRO A 29 -15.76 -2.37 -2.30
N PHE A 30 -14.43 -2.53 -2.26
CA PHE A 30 -13.51 -1.44 -2.67
C PHE A 30 -13.74 -0.98 -4.11
N LEU A 31 -14.02 -1.94 -5.01
CA LEU A 31 -14.24 -1.65 -6.43
C LEU A 31 -15.57 -0.92 -6.63
N GLN A 32 -16.60 -1.32 -5.89
CA GLN A 32 -17.89 -0.62 -5.91
C GLN A 32 -17.77 0.82 -5.39
N HIS A 33 -17.01 1.03 -4.31
CA HIS A 33 -16.77 2.35 -3.74
C HIS A 33 -15.99 3.24 -4.72
N LEU A 34 -14.90 2.75 -5.31
CA LEU A 34 -14.11 3.50 -6.30
C LEU A 34 -14.90 3.79 -7.58
N ALA A 35 -15.76 2.86 -8.02
CA ALA A 35 -16.61 3.05 -9.19
C ALA A 35 -17.74 4.06 -8.97
N SER A 36 -18.05 4.43 -7.72
CA SER A 36 -19.10 5.40 -7.39
C SER A 36 -18.95 6.69 -8.21
N PRO A 37 -20.05 7.26 -8.74
CA PRO A 37 -20.00 8.54 -9.45
C PRO A 37 -19.62 9.72 -8.55
N THR A 38 -19.68 9.58 -7.23
CA THR A 38 -19.22 10.60 -6.28
C THR A 38 -17.71 10.61 -6.08
N ILE A 39 -17.00 9.60 -6.60
CA ILE A 39 -15.54 9.53 -6.59
C ILE A 39 -15.06 9.85 -7.99
N GLN A 40 -14.40 10.98 -8.20
CA GLN A 40 -13.87 11.40 -9.50
C GLN A 40 -12.35 11.55 -9.44
N LYS A 41 -11.84 12.22 -8.41
CA LYS A 41 -10.41 12.40 -8.20
C LYS A 41 -9.87 11.44 -7.16
N VAL A 42 -8.94 10.59 -7.57
CA VAL A 42 -8.30 9.58 -6.72
C VAL A 42 -6.81 9.89 -6.64
N VAL A 43 -6.34 10.11 -5.41
CA VAL A 43 -4.91 10.21 -5.11
C VAL A 43 -4.41 8.85 -4.66
N ILE A 44 -3.40 8.31 -5.35
CA ILE A 44 -2.73 7.06 -4.99
C ILE A 44 -1.33 7.40 -4.48
N VAL A 45 -1.02 6.95 -3.26
CA VAL A 45 0.23 7.24 -2.54
C VAL A 45 0.96 5.93 -2.26
N GLY A 46 2.27 5.85 -2.48
CA GLY A 46 3.06 4.73 -1.94
C GLY A 46 2.99 4.70 -0.42
N CYS A 47 2.59 3.58 0.17
CA CYS A 47 2.33 3.47 1.62
C CYS A 47 3.64 3.62 2.41
N GLY A 48 4.63 2.81 2.08
CA GLY A 48 5.98 2.91 2.58
C GLY A 48 6.79 3.90 1.76
N GLY A 49 8.01 3.50 1.42
CA GLY A 49 8.92 4.31 0.61
C GLY A 49 9.50 3.56 -0.59
N GLY A 50 10.09 4.31 -1.50
CA GLY A 50 10.76 3.77 -2.67
C GLY A 50 9.82 3.28 -3.75
N PHE A 51 9.62 1.96 -3.87
CA PHE A 51 8.91 1.34 -5.00
C PHE A 51 7.41 1.14 -4.79
N ASP A 52 6.90 1.40 -3.59
CA ASP A 52 5.49 1.15 -3.26
C ASP A 52 4.53 1.78 -4.25
N PHE A 53 4.76 3.05 -4.62
CA PHE A 53 3.92 3.74 -5.60
C PHE A 53 3.89 3.04 -6.98
N VAL A 54 4.91 2.26 -7.35
CA VAL A 54 4.94 1.49 -8.60
C VAL A 54 3.85 0.43 -8.62
N HIS A 55 3.46 -0.11 -7.46
CA HIS A 55 2.36 -1.07 -7.35
C HIS A 55 1.00 -0.46 -7.73
N SER A 56 0.88 0.88 -7.77
CA SER A 56 -0.30 1.55 -8.35
C SER A 56 -0.56 1.15 -9.81
N MET A 57 0.48 0.72 -10.55
CA MET A 57 0.35 0.28 -11.93
C MET A 57 -0.48 -1.00 -12.10
N LEU A 58 -0.69 -1.78 -11.02
CA LEU A 58 -1.63 -2.91 -11.01
C LEU A 58 -3.09 -2.45 -11.15
N PHE A 59 -3.40 -1.22 -10.73
CA PHE A 59 -4.75 -0.66 -10.73
C PHE A 59 -4.94 0.48 -11.73
N TYR A 60 -3.85 1.13 -12.17
CA TYR A 60 -3.88 2.30 -13.03
C TYR A 60 -4.69 2.11 -14.34
N PRO A 61 -4.59 1.00 -15.09
CA PRO A 61 -5.43 0.80 -16.28
C PRO A 61 -6.93 0.69 -15.95
N GLU A 62 -7.29 0.10 -14.82
CA GLU A 62 -8.68 -0.08 -14.39
C GLU A 62 -9.27 1.25 -13.92
N SER A 63 -8.52 2.05 -13.17
CA SER A 63 -8.98 3.38 -12.74
C SER A 63 -9.23 4.32 -13.92
N ARG A 64 -8.42 4.22 -14.98
CA ARG A 64 -8.64 4.93 -16.25
C ARG A 64 -9.90 4.46 -16.97
N GLN A 65 -10.15 3.16 -17.02
CA GLN A 65 -11.40 2.62 -17.59
C GLN A 65 -12.64 3.09 -16.82
N MET A 66 -12.50 3.32 -15.51
CA MET A 66 -13.55 3.92 -14.67
C MET A 66 -13.70 5.45 -14.87
N GLY A 67 -12.87 6.08 -15.71
CA GLY A 67 -12.92 7.52 -15.97
C GLY A 67 -12.50 8.40 -14.79
N LYS A 68 -11.65 7.88 -13.90
CA LYS A 68 -11.18 8.61 -12.71
C LYS A 68 -9.97 9.49 -13.07
N GLU A 69 -9.91 10.68 -12.50
CA GLU A 69 -8.69 11.50 -12.47
C GLU A 69 -7.72 10.90 -11.45
N ILE A 70 -6.53 10.52 -11.89
CA ILE A 70 -5.53 9.86 -11.05
C ILE A 70 -4.36 10.78 -10.80
N ILE A 71 -4.09 11.02 -9.52
CA ILE A 71 -2.89 11.70 -9.05
C ILE A 71 -2.04 10.68 -8.32
N ILE A 72 -0.79 10.51 -8.73
CA ILE A 72 0.16 9.63 -8.06
C ILE A 72 1.07 10.47 -7.17
N VAL A 73 1.33 9.98 -5.95
CA VAL A 73 2.30 10.53 -5.01
C VAL A 73 3.32 9.43 -4.69
N SER A 74 4.57 9.65 -5.09
CA SER A 74 5.71 8.82 -4.70
C SER A 74 6.27 9.32 -3.37
N ASN A 75 6.29 8.43 -2.38
CA ASN A 75 7.18 8.52 -1.23
C ASN A 75 8.54 7.93 -1.64
N SER A 76 9.41 8.73 -2.23
CA SER A 76 10.67 8.27 -2.81
C SER A 76 11.72 7.96 -1.74
N PHE A 77 12.60 7.01 -2.04
CA PHE A 77 13.91 6.88 -1.39
C PHE A 77 15.04 7.58 -2.15
N GLY A 78 14.75 8.11 -3.34
CA GLY A 78 15.65 8.94 -4.11
C GLY A 78 15.75 10.34 -3.51
N ASP A 79 16.84 11.03 -3.86
CA ASP A 79 17.02 12.43 -3.51
C ASP A 79 16.17 13.29 -4.45
N VAL A 80 14.99 13.70 -3.97
CA VAL A 80 14.04 14.49 -4.76
C VAL A 80 14.58 15.88 -5.10
N GLU A 81 15.59 16.38 -4.38
CA GLU A 81 16.19 17.69 -4.67
C GLU A 81 16.89 17.73 -6.03
N HIS A 82 17.29 16.56 -6.55
CA HIS A 82 17.95 16.42 -7.85
C HIS A 82 16.99 16.48 -9.03
N PHE A 83 15.67 16.50 -8.79
CA PHE A 83 14.70 16.76 -9.85
C PHE A 83 14.72 18.23 -10.23
N GLU A 84 14.93 18.53 -11.52
CA GLU A 84 14.98 19.87 -12.12
C GLU A 84 13.59 20.53 -12.20
N SER A 85 12.77 20.37 -11.17
CA SER A 85 11.48 21.05 -10.96
C SER A 85 11.53 21.87 -9.70
N GLU A 86 10.91 23.05 -9.73
CA GLU A 86 10.81 23.90 -8.54
C GLU A 86 10.04 23.20 -7.41
N PRO A 87 10.51 23.29 -6.15
CA PRO A 87 9.78 22.77 -5.01
C PRO A 87 8.45 23.51 -4.85
N LEU A 88 7.40 22.77 -4.54
CA LEU A 88 6.04 23.31 -4.36
C LEU A 88 5.83 23.91 -2.96
N SER A 89 6.90 24.03 -2.18
CA SER A 89 6.90 24.59 -0.81
C SER A 89 6.33 26.01 -0.72
N SER A 90 6.25 26.73 -1.85
CA SER A 90 5.66 28.07 -1.95
C SER A 90 4.20 28.09 -2.42
N GLN A 91 3.69 27.01 -3.02
CA GLN A 91 2.31 26.94 -3.55
C GLN A 91 1.32 26.39 -2.52
N TYR A 92 1.80 25.62 -1.56
CA TYR A 92 1.03 25.16 -0.42
C TYR A 92 1.59 25.86 0.81
N ASP A 93 0.88 26.88 1.30
CA ASP A 93 1.19 27.76 2.46
C ASP A 93 1.52 27.01 3.79
N ALA A 94 1.70 25.69 3.77
CA ALA A 94 1.50 24.80 4.90
C ALA A 94 2.59 23.74 5.15
N THR A 95 3.64 23.61 4.34
CA THR A 95 4.66 22.54 4.56
C THR A 95 6.10 23.07 4.68
N PRO A 96 6.46 23.82 5.74
CA PRO A 96 7.84 24.30 5.94
C PRO A 96 8.91 23.20 6.10
N SER A 97 8.55 21.92 6.04
CA SER A 97 9.43 20.79 6.36
C SER A 97 9.42 19.65 5.33
N MET A 98 8.71 19.76 4.20
CA MET A 98 8.60 18.69 3.22
C MET A 98 8.89 19.23 1.82
N ASP A 99 9.92 18.69 1.16
CA ASP A 99 10.17 18.96 -0.25
C ASP A 99 9.24 18.09 -1.11
N VAL A 100 8.35 18.75 -1.83
CA VAL A 100 7.39 18.13 -2.73
C VAL A 100 7.60 18.71 -4.11
N ARG A 101 7.74 17.83 -5.11
CA ARG A 101 8.00 18.23 -6.49
C ARG A 101 7.00 17.59 -7.44
N LEU A 102 6.46 18.39 -8.34
CA LEU A 102 5.70 17.87 -9.49
C LEU A 102 6.70 17.47 -10.56
N VAL A 103 6.79 16.18 -10.85
CA VAL A 103 7.75 15.61 -11.80
C VAL A 103 7.05 15.06 -13.04
N THR A 104 7.78 15.06 -14.15
CA THR A 104 7.44 14.46 -15.46
C THR A 104 8.62 13.61 -15.92
N ALA A 105 8.46 12.79 -16.96
CA ALA A 105 9.56 12.02 -17.55
C ALA A 105 10.79 12.87 -17.96
N LYS A 106 10.61 14.20 -18.13
CA LYS A 106 11.66 15.15 -18.55
C LYS A 106 12.29 15.94 -17.39
N THR A 107 11.82 15.73 -16.16
CA THR A 107 12.21 16.53 -14.99
C THR A 107 13.58 16.14 -14.40
N GLY A 108 14.27 15.15 -14.97
CA GLY A 108 15.61 14.80 -14.51
C GLY A 108 16.38 13.97 -15.53
N HIS A 109 17.63 13.64 -15.18
CA HIS A 109 18.48 12.82 -16.02
C HIS A 109 18.16 11.33 -15.85
N LEU A 110 17.62 10.70 -16.90
CA LEU A 110 17.36 9.26 -16.98
C LEU A 110 18.67 8.46 -17.21
N GLN A 111 19.64 8.60 -16.29
CA GLN A 111 20.84 7.77 -16.30
C GLN A 111 20.62 6.51 -15.48
N ARG A 112 21.08 5.36 -15.98
CA ARG A 112 20.87 4.05 -15.34
C ARG A 112 21.39 3.95 -13.90
N SER A 113 22.41 4.72 -13.54
CA SER A 113 22.95 4.76 -12.18
C SER A 113 22.11 5.56 -11.17
N VAL A 114 21.14 6.34 -11.64
CA VAL A 114 20.32 7.20 -10.79
C VAL A 114 19.07 6.44 -10.36
N TYR A 115 18.76 6.49 -9.07
CA TYR A 115 17.49 5.99 -8.55
C TYR A 115 16.40 7.04 -8.82
N ALA A 116 15.52 6.77 -9.79
CA ALA A 116 14.42 7.65 -10.17
C ALA A 116 13.27 6.83 -10.81
N PRO A 117 12.72 5.81 -10.10
CA PRO A 117 11.62 5.01 -10.63
C PRO A 117 10.42 5.87 -11.04
N GLU A 118 10.22 7.04 -10.44
CA GLU A 118 9.17 8.01 -10.78
C GLU A 118 9.27 8.43 -12.24
N LEU A 119 10.46 8.87 -12.67
CA LEU A 119 10.67 9.34 -14.04
C LEU A 119 10.50 8.20 -15.06
N HIS A 120 10.91 6.99 -14.69
CA HIS A 120 10.76 5.80 -15.53
C HIS A 120 9.30 5.34 -15.65
N VAL A 121 8.50 5.40 -14.56
CA VAL A 121 7.06 5.15 -14.62
C VAL A 121 6.38 6.18 -15.52
N LEU A 122 6.72 7.47 -15.38
CA LEU A 122 6.15 8.53 -16.22
C LEU A 122 6.50 8.35 -17.70
N ALA A 123 7.76 8.01 -18.00
CA ALA A 123 8.20 7.74 -19.37
C ALA A 123 7.47 6.52 -19.96
N PHE A 124 7.29 5.46 -19.18
CA PHE A 124 6.49 4.31 -19.58
C PHE A 124 5.03 4.71 -19.85
N LEU A 125 4.41 5.51 -18.98
CA LEU A 125 3.04 5.98 -19.19
C LEU A 125 2.91 6.88 -20.43
N ASP A 126 3.87 7.76 -20.68
CA ASP A 126 3.92 8.58 -21.89
C ASP A 126 4.02 7.73 -23.17
N GLU A 127 4.72 6.59 -23.12
CA GLU A 127 4.79 5.64 -24.23
C GLU A 127 3.49 4.84 -24.41
N GLN A 128 2.86 4.41 -23.31
CA GLN A 128 1.61 3.63 -23.38
C GLN A 128 0.40 4.50 -23.75
N PHE A 129 0.41 5.78 -23.36
CA PHE A 129 -0.72 6.70 -23.53
C PHE A 129 -0.27 8.07 -24.08
N PRO A 130 0.24 8.13 -25.32
CA PRO A 130 0.85 9.32 -25.89
C PRO A 130 -0.11 10.52 -26.05
N GLU A 131 -1.42 10.27 -26.13
CA GLU A 131 -2.44 11.32 -26.24
C GLU A 131 -2.65 12.10 -24.94
N GLU A 132 -2.24 11.52 -23.80
CA GLU A 132 -2.35 12.13 -22.46
C GLU A 132 -1.01 12.64 -21.94
N ALA A 133 0.06 12.44 -22.71
CA ALA A 133 1.38 12.93 -22.37
C ALA A 133 1.43 14.48 -22.37
N PRO A 134 2.22 15.10 -21.46
CA PRO A 134 3.05 14.45 -20.46
C PRO A 134 2.25 14.03 -19.21
N HIS A 135 2.48 12.81 -18.74
CA HIS A 135 2.06 12.40 -17.42
C HIS A 135 2.90 13.11 -16.35
N SER A 136 2.31 13.29 -15.17
CA SER A 136 3.00 13.86 -14.02
C SER A 136 2.59 13.17 -12.72
N MET A 137 3.47 13.26 -11.72
CA MET A 137 3.19 12.80 -10.36
C MET A 137 3.90 13.70 -9.35
N TYR A 138 3.47 13.65 -8.09
CA TYR A 138 4.20 14.30 -7.01
C TYR A 138 5.25 13.33 -6.46
N ALA A 139 6.47 13.81 -6.26
CA ALA A 139 7.53 13.10 -5.57
C ALA A 139 7.86 13.83 -4.26
N CYS A 140 7.88 13.08 -3.16
CA CYS A 140 8.27 13.52 -1.83
C CYS A 140 9.38 12.60 -1.33
N TYR A 141 10.30 13.08 -0.49
CA TYR A 141 11.25 12.18 0.16
C TYR A 141 10.58 11.51 1.37
N ALA A 142 10.47 10.17 1.34
CA ALA A 142 9.73 9.41 2.36
C ALA A 142 10.24 9.71 3.79
N ARG A 143 11.55 9.95 3.94
CA ARG A 143 12.19 10.21 5.23
C ARG A 143 12.19 11.67 5.66
N ASP A 144 11.51 12.54 4.94
CA ASP A 144 11.17 13.88 5.44
C ASP A 144 9.71 13.96 5.86
N ASN A 145 8.91 12.96 5.51
CA ASN A 145 7.49 12.95 5.79
C ASN A 145 7.23 12.75 7.28
N VAL A 146 6.45 13.67 7.84
CA VAL A 146 5.87 13.57 9.18
C VAL A 146 4.38 13.82 9.08
N VAL A 147 3.60 13.15 9.93
CA VAL A 147 2.14 13.09 9.83
C VAL A 147 1.51 14.47 9.63
N PRO A 148 1.81 15.52 10.42
CA PRO A 148 1.14 16.80 10.25
C PRO A 148 1.41 17.45 8.89
N ALA A 149 2.65 17.38 8.39
CA ALA A 149 3.02 18.00 7.12
C ALA A 149 2.43 17.21 5.94
N PHE A 150 2.54 15.89 5.98
CA PHE A 150 2.08 15.03 4.90
C PHE A 150 0.54 15.03 4.79
N SER A 151 -0.18 15.01 5.91
CA SER A 151 -1.65 15.15 5.91
C SER A 151 -2.10 16.45 5.24
N ARG A 152 -1.45 17.58 5.55
CA ARG A 152 -1.81 18.88 4.94
C ARG A 152 -1.58 18.91 3.43
N PHE A 153 -0.53 18.25 2.96
CA PHE A 153 -0.28 18.09 1.53
C PHE A 153 -1.33 17.19 0.87
N LEU A 154 -1.62 16.02 1.42
CA LEU A 154 -2.64 15.14 0.84
C LEU A 154 -4.03 15.79 0.83
N GLU A 155 -4.38 16.52 1.88
CA GLU A 155 -5.62 17.29 1.97
C GLU A 155 -5.69 18.40 0.90
N SER A 156 -4.57 19.08 0.60
CA SER A 156 -4.54 20.17 -0.38
C SER A 156 -4.76 19.70 -1.83
N LEU A 157 -4.60 18.40 -2.11
CA LEU A 157 -4.90 17.82 -3.42
C LEU A 157 -6.42 17.73 -3.69
N GLY A 158 -7.25 17.83 -2.64
CA GLY A 158 -8.71 17.86 -2.74
C GLY A 158 -9.29 16.61 -3.40
N ALA A 159 -8.82 15.43 -2.98
CA ALA A 159 -9.23 14.14 -3.53
C ALA A 159 -10.56 13.65 -2.94
N ASP A 160 -11.37 12.99 -3.76
CA ASP A 160 -12.57 12.29 -3.28
C ASP A 160 -12.19 10.97 -2.59
N ALA A 161 -11.12 10.34 -3.07
CA ALA A 161 -10.54 9.13 -2.50
C ALA A 161 -9.02 9.25 -2.34
N LEU A 162 -8.53 8.79 -1.19
CA LEU A 162 -7.10 8.59 -0.91
C LEU A 162 -6.82 7.10 -0.82
N VAL A 163 -5.85 6.63 -1.61
CA VAL A 163 -5.45 5.22 -1.68
C VAL A 163 -3.97 5.12 -1.32
N ALA A 164 -3.64 4.48 -0.21
CA ALA A 164 -2.27 4.02 0.04
C ALA A 164 -2.06 2.69 -0.68
N VAL A 165 -0.90 2.47 -1.31
CA VAL A 165 -0.53 1.18 -1.90
C VAL A 165 0.78 0.68 -1.31
N ASP A 166 0.75 -0.50 -0.73
CA ASP A 166 1.86 -1.15 -0.03
C ASP A 166 2.31 -2.39 -0.83
N GLY A 167 3.63 -2.52 -1.00
CA GLY A 167 4.32 -3.65 -1.60
C GLY A 167 4.59 -4.82 -0.65
N GLY A 168 3.87 -4.91 0.45
CA GLY A 168 4.15 -5.89 1.50
C GLY A 168 2.91 -6.20 2.32
N SER A 169 3.02 -6.13 3.64
CA SER A 169 1.97 -6.31 4.63
C SER A 169 2.36 -5.75 6.01
N ASP A 170 3.53 -5.14 6.17
CA ASP A 170 3.95 -4.49 7.41
C ASP A 170 3.06 -3.29 7.77
N SER A 171 2.43 -2.63 6.79
CA SER A 171 1.38 -1.62 7.03
C SER A 171 0.19 -2.15 7.84
N LEU A 172 -0.02 -3.48 7.90
CA LEU A 172 -1.08 -4.10 8.71
C LEU A 172 -0.64 -4.44 10.14
N MET A 173 0.62 -4.22 10.53
CA MET A 173 1.10 -4.64 11.85
C MET A 173 0.54 -3.75 12.97
N VAL A 174 0.26 -4.35 14.13
CA VAL A 174 -0.23 -3.62 15.32
C VAL A 174 0.91 -2.85 15.97
N GLY A 175 2.11 -3.43 15.97
CA GLY A 175 3.29 -2.95 16.70
C GLY A 175 3.70 -3.83 17.89
N ASP A 176 2.93 -4.89 18.18
CA ASP A 176 3.22 -5.87 19.25
C ASP A 176 3.71 -7.23 18.73
N GLU A 177 3.90 -7.36 17.42
CA GLU A 177 4.58 -8.49 16.78
C GLU A 177 6.09 -8.49 17.09
N GLU A 178 6.73 -9.66 17.12
CA GLU A 178 8.19 -9.83 17.37
C GLU A 178 9.03 -8.98 16.41
N ASP A 179 8.68 -8.97 15.12
CA ASP A 179 9.29 -8.20 14.05
C ASP A 179 8.20 -7.48 13.25
N LEU A 180 8.55 -6.34 12.65
CA LEU A 180 7.58 -5.44 12.02
C LEU A 180 7.90 -5.07 10.56
N GLY A 181 8.99 -5.56 9.97
CA GLY A 181 9.47 -4.98 8.72
C GLY A 181 10.01 -3.56 8.94
N ASP A 182 9.65 -2.64 8.03
CA ASP A 182 10.06 -1.23 8.07
C ASP A 182 8.83 -0.30 8.25
N PRO A 183 8.14 -0.36 9.40
CA PRO A 183 6.74 0.10 9.53
C PRO A 183 6.55 1.62 9.65
N ILE A 184 7.63 2.42 9.66
CA ILE A 184 7.54 3.84 10.02
C ILE A 184 6.90 4.63 8.87
N GLU A 185 7.42 4.46 7.66
CA GLU A 185 6.91 5.12 6.47
C GLU A 185 5.43 4.77 6.25
N ASP A 186 5.06 3.49 6.39
CA ASP A 186 3.66 3.03 6.32
C ASP A 186 2.78 3.68 7.37
N ALA A 187 3.22 3.68 8.63
CA ALA A 187 2.44 4.28 9.71
C ALA A 187 2.28 5.79 9.52
N VAL A 188 3.29 6.49 8.97
CA VAL A 188 3.18 7.91 8.63
C VAL A 188 2.14 8.11 7.52
N THR A 189 2.16 7.32 6.46
CA THR A 189 1.19 7.43 5.36
C THR A 189 -0.23 7.09 5.79
N VAL A 190 -0.43 5.96 6.47
CA VAL A 190 -1.74 5.53 7.00
C VAL A 190 -2.29 6.58 7.96
N CYS A 191 -1.47 7.09 8.89
CA CYS A 191 -1.89 8.14 9.80
C CYS A 191 -2.24 9.43 9.06
N SER A 192 -1.46 9.79 8.03
CA SER A 192 -1.68 11.03 7.29
C SER A 192 -2.98 11.02 6.50
N ILE A 193 -3.28 9.89 5.84
CA ILE A 193 -4.54 9.70 5.12
C ILE A 193 -5.72 9.65 6.11
N ASN A 194 -5.55 9.02 7.27
CA ASN A 194 -6.60 8.95 8.30
C ASN A 194 -7.03 10.34 8.81
N GLU A 195 -6.11 11.30 8.88
CA GLU A 195 -6.40 12.69 9.28
C GLU A 195 -7.06 13.53 8.17
N CYS A 196 -7.04 13.05 6.92
CA CYS A 196 -7.65 13.74 5.78
C CYS A 196 -9.18 13.55 5.72
N SER A 197 -9.86 14.48 5.06
CA SER A 197 -11.33 14.53 4.97
C SER A 197 -11.92 13.79 3.77
N ALA A 198 -11.10 13.12 2.96
CA ALA A 198 -11.54 12.37 1.78
C ALA A 198 -12.65 11.36 2.13
N ASN A 199 -13.63 11.23 1.25
CA ASN A 199 -14.82 10.39 1.47
C ASN A 199 -14.49 8.89 1.51
N LEU A 200 -13.41 8.50 0.83
CA LEU A 200 -12.97 7.12 0.73
C LEU A 200 -11.47 7.04 1.00
N LYS A 201 -11.08 6.20 1.97
CA LYS A 201 -9.68 6.01 2.37
C LYS A 201 -9.37 4.52 2.35
N ILE A 202 -8.54 4.10 1.40
CA ILE A 202 -8.26 2.67 1.16
C ILE A 202 -6.77 2.40 1.30
N LEU A 203 -6.42 1.32 2.00
CA LEU A 203 -5.11 0.71 1.93
C LEU A 203 -5.19 -0.47 0.98
N PHE A 204 -4.47 -0.37 -0.14
CA PHE A 204 -4.17 -1.47 -1.03
C PHE A 204 -2.88 -2.14 -0.59
N LEU A 205 -2.92 -3.46 -0.56
CA LEU A 205 -1.79 -4.31 -0.24
C LEU A 205 -1.64 -5.34 -1.36
N VAL A 206 -0.42 -5.46 -1.86
CA VAL A 206 -0.02 -6.54 -2.77
C VAL A 206 1.30 -7.13 -2.29
N GLY A 207 1.59 -8.39 -2.61
CA GLY A 207 2.84 -9.01 -2.18
C GLY A 207 2.81 -9.57 -0.76
N LEU A 208 1.64 -10.00 -0.27
CA LEU A 208 1.54 -10.67 1.03
C LEU A 208 2.59 -11.79 1.13
N GLY A 209 3.47 -11.67 2.13
CA GLY A 209 4.58 -12.57 2.40
C GLY A 209 5.92 -12.22 1.74
N CYS A 210 6.01 -11.08 1.04
CA CYS A 210 7.28 -10.50 0.60
C CYS A 210 8.11 -9.99 1.80
N ASP A 211 7.47 -9.36 2.79
CA ASP A 211 8.18 -8.78 3.97
C ASP A 211 8.69 -9.82 4.96
N ARG A 212 8.48 -11.12 4.71
CA ARG A 212 9.23 -12.15 5.43
C ARG A 212 10.72 -11.91 5.31
N PHE A 213 11.16 -11.31 4.19
CA PHE A 213 12.53 -10.84 4.01
C PHE A 213 12.97 -9.83 5.09
N ASN A 214 12.04 -9.00 5.59
CA ASN A 214 12.24 -8.02 6.65
C ASN A 214 11.68 -8.50 8.02
N GLY A 215 11.45 -9.81 8.19
CA GLY A 215 11.03 -10.42 9.45
C GLY A 215 9.53 -10.45 9.72
N VAL A 216 8.68 -9.94 8.82
CA VAL A 216 7.22 -10.00 9.00
C VAL A 216 6.72 -11.44 8.87
N SER A 217 5.98 -11.90 9.87
CA SER A 217 5.33 -13.21 9.82
C SER A 217 4.11 -13.20 8.91
N ASP A 218 4.04 -14.16 7.98
CA ASP A 218 2.84 -14.39 7.16
C ASP A 218 1.60 -14.69 8.01
N ALA A 219 1.78 -15.42 9.12
CA ALA A 219 0.70 -15.74 10.03
C ALA A 219 0.18 -14.49 10.74
N SER A 220 1.07 -13.58 11.14
CA SER A 220 0.70 -12.26 11.67
C SER A 220 -0.09 -11.45 10.63
N SER A 221 0.33 -11.44 9.36
CA SER A 221 -0.40 -10.77 8.28
C SER A 221 -1.80 -11.36 8.08
N LEU A 222 -1.94 -12.69 8.05
CA LEU A 222 -3.25 -13.34 7.93
C LEU A 222 -4.14 -13.10 9.16
N ARG A 223 -3.56 -13.06 10.37
CA ARG A 223 -4.28 -12.67 11.59
C ARG A 223 -4.76 -11.22 11.49
N ALA A 224 -3.93 -10.31 10.99
CA ALA A 224 -4.31 -8.92 10.79
C ALA A 224 -5.51 -8.79 9.85
N ILE A 225 -5.52 -9.54 8.74
CA ILE A 225 -6.68 -9.61 7.83
C ILE A 225 -7.93 -10.11 8.56
N ALA A 226 -7.81 -11.16 9.36
CA ALA A 226 -8.95 -11.71 10.12
C ALA A 226 -9.49 -10.72 11.17
N GLU A 227 -8.61 -9.96 11.83
CA GLU A 227 -8.97 -8.90 12.77
C GLU A 227 -9.66 -7.73 12.07
N LEU A 228 -9.09 -7.22 10.98
CA LEU A 228 -9.69 -6.14 10.18
C LEU A 228 -11.03 -6.57 9.57
N THR A 229 -11.17 -7.83 9.16
CA THR A 229 -12.45 -8.37 8.67
C THR A 229 -13.51 -8.36 9.78
N ARG A 230 -13.14 -8.73 11.01
CA ARG A 230 -14.05 -8.70 12.16
C ARG A 230 -14.52 -7.30 12.49
N ASP A 231 -13.69 -6.30 12.23
CA ASP A 231 -13.95 -4.89 12.48
C ASP A 231 -14.54 -4.17 11.25
N ASP A 232 -15.09 -4.92 10.28
CA ASP A 232 -15.67 -4.43 9.02
C ASP A 232 -14.72 -3.58 8.16
N GLY A 233 -13.41 -3.69 8.40
CA GLY A 233 -12.36 -2.95 7.71
C GLY A 233 -11.77 -3.68 6.50
N PHE A 234 -12.20 -4.89 6.18
CA PHE A 234 -11.77 -5.60 4.96
C PHE A 234 -12.73 -5.31 3.80
N PHE A 235 -12.26 -4.58 2.79
CA PHE A 235 -13.05 -4.21 1.62
C PHE A 235 -12.98 -5.23 0.47
N GLY A 236 -12.42 -6.41 0.73
CA GLY A 236 -12.30 -7.50 -0.24
C GLY A 236 -10.94 -7.55 -0.94
N CYS A 237 -10.79 -8.50 -1.86
CA CYS A 237 -9.56 -8.70 -2.62
C CYS A 237 -9.85 -9.18 -4.05
N LEU A 238 -8.89 -9.00 -4.96
CA LEU A 238 -8.91 -9.56 -6.31
C LEU A 238 -7.55 -10.15 -6.67
N SER A 239 -7.54 -11.27 -7.38
CA SER A 239 -6.33 -11.74 -8.04
C SER A 239 -6.00 -10.83 -9.22
N VAL A 240 -4.76 -10.34 -9.29
CA VAL A 240 -4.25 -9.55 -10.40
C VAL A 240 -3.70 -10.50 -11.46
N CYS A 241 -4.41 -10.62 -12.58
CA CYS A 241 -4.07 -11.51 -13.69
C CYS A 241 -4.45 -10.87 -15.03
N GLY A 242 -3.96 -11.43 -16.14
CA GLY A 242 -4.27 -10.90 -17.47
C GLY A 242 -3.66 -9.52 -17.72
N SER A 243 -4.42 -8.61 -18.34
CA SER A 243 -3.90 -7.31 -18.78
C SER A 243 -3.35 -6.41 -17.67
N PRO A 244 -3.97 -6.28 -16.47
CA PRO A 244 -3.36 -5.50 -15.38
C PRO A 244 -2.00 -6.05 -14.93
N LEU A 245 -1.86 -7.38 -14.84
CA LEU A 245 -0.58 -8.00 -14.49
C LEU A 245 0.47 -7.78 -15.58
N THR A 246 0.12 -7.97 -16.86
CA THR A 246 1.04 -7.72 -17.98
C THR A 246 1.48 -6.27 -18.06
N PHE A 247 0.56 -5.32 -17.81
CA PHE A 247 0.88 -3.89 -17.77
C PHE A 247 1.87 -3.56 -16.65
N TYR A 248 1.62 -4.06 -15.45
CA TYR A 248 2.53 -3.92 -14.31
C TYR A 248 3.92 -4.53 -14.60
N GLN A 249 3.96 -5.73 -15.17
CA GLN A 249 5.22 -6.39 -15.53
C GLN A 249 5.98 -5.62 -16.61
N SER A 250 5.29 -5.07 -17.61
CA SER A 250 5.91 -4.26 -18.66
C SER A 250 6.47 -2.95 -18.11
N CYS A 251 5.77 -2.31 -17.16
CA CYS A 251 6.28 -1.16 -16.44
C CYS A 251 7.55 -1.52 -15.64
N LEU A 252 7.54 -2.65 -14.94
CA LEU A 252 8.70 -3.11 -14.16
C LEU A 252 9.89 -3.44 -15.06
N ASP A 253 9.67 -4.11 -16.18
CA ASP A 253 10.70 -4.41 -17.19
C ASP A 253 11.29 -3.10 -17.77
N TYR A 254 10.45 -2.09 -18.01
CA TYR A 254 10.89 -0.76 -18.45
C TYR A 254 11.81 -0.09 -17.41
N ILE A 255 11.42 -0.09 -16.14
CA ILE A 255 12.24 0.46 -15.04
C ILE A 255 13.57 -0.31 -14.95
N ASN A 256 13.52 -1.64 -14.95
CA ASN A 256 14.71 -2.49 -14.80
C ASN A 256 15.69 -2.37 -15.98
N ALA A 257 15.20 -2.07 -17.18
CA ALA A 257 16.05 -1.80 -18.34
C ALA A 257 16.76 -0.45 -18.24
N ASN A 258 16.15 0.53 -17.56
CA ASN A 258 16.61 1.92 -17.52
C ASN A 258 17.22 2.34 -16.17
N GLN A 259 17.19 1.47 -15.15
CA GLN A 259 17.73 1.73 -13.81
C GLN A 259 18.48 0.51 -13.26
N SER A 260 19.57 0.74 -12.51
CA SER A 260 20.35 -0.33 -11.86
C SER A 260 19.67 -0.93 -10.63
N PHE A 261 18.95 -0.11 -9.85
CA PHE A 261 18.22 -0.61 -8.68
C PHE A 261 16.98 -1.38 -9.13
N GLN A 262 16.85 -2.61 -8.63
CA GLN A 262 15.69 -3.46 -8.79
C GLN A 262 15.02 -3.72 -7.43
N SER A 263 13.69 -3.61 -7.39
CA SER A 263 12.90 -3.87 -6.18
C SER A 263 12.67 -5.38 -6.00
N VAL A 264 13.04 -5.89 -4.83
CA VAL A 264 12.83 -7.30 -4.45
C VAL A 264 11.34 -7.61 -4.36
N LEU A 265 10.56 -6.75 -3.71
CA LEU A 265 9.11 -6.89 -3.54
C LEU A 265 8.41 -6.90 -4.90
N ALA A 266 8.72 -5.94 -5.76
CA ALA A 266 8.13 -5.85 -7.10
C ALA A 266 8.48 -7.07 -7.97
N GLY A 267 9.72 -7.56 -7.87
CA GLY A 267 10.17 -8.78 -8.51
C GLY A 267 9.42 -10.02 -8.01
N CYS A 268 9.22 -10.16 -6.70
CA CYS A 268 8.48 -11.30 -6.12
C CYS A 268 7.01 -11.31 -6.57
N ILE A 269 6.34 -10.16 -6.58
CA ILE A 269 4.96 -10.01 -7.07
C ILE A 269 4.89 -10.37 -8.56
N SER A 270 5.83 -9.86 -9.37
CA SER A 270 5.92 -10.19 -10.80
C SER A 270 6.09 -11.69 -11.02
N ALA A 271 7.10 -12.29 -10.38
CA ALA A 271 7.44 -13.71 -10.50
C ALA A 271 6.26 -14.60 -10.11
N SER A 272 5.66 -14.34 -8.96
CA SER A 272 4.51 -15.10 -8.52
C SER A 272 3.32 -14.94 -9.47
N GLY A 273 3.10 -13.74 -10.03
CA GLY A 273 2.12 -13.50 -11.09
C GLY A 273 2.37 -14.32 -12.36
N ARG A 274 3.64 -14.64 -12.68
CA ARG A 274 3.99 -15.56 -13.78
C ARG A 274 3.84 -17.03 -13.42
N GLY A 275 3.48 -17.34 -12.17
CA GLY A 275 3.23 -18.70 -11.68
C GLY A 275 4.44 -19.35 -11.00
N PHE A 276 5.52 -18.62 -10.73
CA PHE A 276 6.64 -19.14 -9.94
C PHE A 276 6.25 -19.33 -8.47
N PHE A 277 6.81 -20.35 -7.83
CA PHE A 277 6.46 -20.74 -6.45
C PHE A 277 7.69 -21.17 -5.63
N GLY A 278 7.66 -20.91 -4.32
CA GLY A 278 8.71 -21.34 -3.41
C GLY A 278 10.02 -20.57 -3.62
N ASP A 279 11.14 -21.28 -3.68
CA ASP A 279 12.48 -20.70 -3.90
C ASP A 279 12.87 -20.62 -5.39
N GLU A 280 11.90 -20.82 -6.29
CA GLU A 280 12.11 -20.70 -7.72
C GLU A 280 12.64 -19.31 -8.09
N LYS A 281 13.77 -19.29 -8.79
CA LYS A 281 14.36 -18.05 -9.30
C LYS A 281 13.66 -17.65 -10.59
N GLU A 282 12.81 -16.63 -10.51
CA GLU A 282 12.71 -15.71 -11.65
C GLU A 282 14.04 -14.97 -11.74
N SER A 283 14.62 -14.89 -12.93
CA SER A 283 15.98 -14.44 -13.21
C SER A 283 16.22 -12.95 -12.94
N ALA A 284 16.03 -12.48 -11.70
CA ALA A 284 16.50 -11.19 -11.19
C ALA A 284 18.00 -11.22 -10.81
N ASP A 285 18.73 -12.23 -11.30
CA ASP A 285 20.19 -12.38 -11.22
C ASP A 285 20.90 -11.75 -12.45
N ALA A 286 20.25 -10.82 -13.17
CA ALA A 286 20.84 -10.12 -14.30
C ALA A 286 21.85 -9.05 -13.83
N GLU A 287 23.08 -9.50 -13.63
CA GLU A 287 24.32 -8.72 -13.47
C GLU A 287 24.45 -7.83 -12.22
N GLY A 288 24.99 -8.41 -11.15
CA GLY A 288 25.77 -7.68 -10.15
C GLY A 288 25.17 -7.62 -8.75
N THR A 289 25.60 -8.55 -7.90
CA THR A 289 25.27 -8.68 -6.46
C THR A 289 23.79 -9.00 -6.17
N PRO A 290 23.46 -10.27 -5.83
CA PRO A 290 22.14 -10.60 -5.33
C PRO A 290 21.89 -9.78 -4.06
N ARG A 291 20.89 -8.88 -4.07
CA ARG A 291 20.43 -8.20 -2.84
C ARG A 291 19.80 -9.15 -1.83
N VAL A 292 19.43 -10.34 -2.31
CA VAL A 292 18.79 -11.42 -1.58
C VAL A 292 19.55 -12.71 -1.85
N SER A 293 19.92 -13.41 -0.80
CA SER A 293 20.47 -14.77 -0.93
C SER A 293 19.40 -15.75 -1.39
N ALA A 294 19.81 -16.88 -2.00
CA ALA A 294 18.88 -17.96 -2.32
C ALA A 294 18.14 -18.43 -1.06
N GLY A 295 16.81 -18.58 -1.16
CA GLY A 295 15.95 -18.93 -0.03
C GLY A 295 15.53 -17.76 0.88
N SER A 296 16.00 -16.53 0.62
CA SER A 296 15.57 -15.34 1.36
C SER A 296 14.15 -14.87 1.01
N CYS A 297 13.63 -15.28 -0.15
CA CYS A 297 12.25 -15.05 -0.56
C CYS A 297 11.60 -16.39 -0.86
N PHE A 298 10.39 -16.61 -0.32
CA PHE A 298 9.52 -17.72 -0.70
C PHE A 298 8.32 -17.14 -1.43
N LEU A 299 8.17 -17.47 -2.71
CA LEU A 299 7.12 -16.97 -3.58
C LEU A 299 5.79 -17.67 -3.28
N TRP A 300 4.77 -16.89 -2.93
CA TRP A 300 3.41 -17.38 -2.73
C TRP A 300 2.51 -16.96 -3.88
N PRO A 301 1.61 -17.82 -4.39
CA PRO A 301 0.57 -17.41 -5.34
C PRO A 301 -0.42 -16.38 -4.76
N LEU A 302 -0.27 -15.99 -3.48
CA LEU A 302 -1.00 -14.91 -2.83
C LEU A 302 -0.39 -13.52 -3.11
N MET A 303 0.86 -13.46 -3.57
CA MET A 303 1.56 -12.20 -3.85
C MET A 303 0.87 -11.35 -4.93
N PRO A 304 0.36 -11.90 -6.06
CA PRO A 304 -0.41 -11.14 -7.04
C PRO A 304 -1.91 -11.06 -6.66
N ILE A 305 -2.23 -10.94 -5.37
CA ILE A 305 -3.58 -10.61 -4.90
C ILE A 305 -3.54 -9.17 -4.38
N LEU A 306 -4.42 -8.33 -4.90
CA LEU A 306 -4.68 -6.99 -4.38
C LEU A 306 -5.71 -7.10 -3.27
N TRP A 307 -5.30 -6.79 -2.04
CA TRP A 307 -6.16 -6.74 -0.86
C TRP A 307 -6.49 -5.29 -0.55
N ALA A 308 -7.74 -5.01 -0.17
CA ALA A 308 -8.18 -3.67 0.14
C ALA A 308 -8.74 -3.57 1.57
N PHE A 309 -8.32 -2.54 2.30
CA PHE A 309 -8.72 -2.28 3.67
C PHE A 309 -9.17 -0.83 3.86
N ASP A 310 -10.08 -0.62 4.80
CA ASP A 310 -10.44 0.70 5.31
C ASP A 310 -9.28 1.28 6.14
N ILE A 311 -8.71 2.40 5.71
CA ILE A 311 -7.60 3.05 6.44
C ILE A 311 -8.04 3.49 7.84
N ASP A 312 -9.29 3.89 8.04
CA ASP A 312 -9.75 4.33 9.35
C ASP A 312 -9.76 3.17 10.36
N THR A 313 -10.09 1.97 9.89
CA THR A 313 -10.04 0.75 10.70
C THR A 313 -8.60 0.26 10.91
N VAL A 314 -7.74 0.31 9.89
CA VAL A 314 -6.30 0.02 10.03
C VAL A 314 -5.64 0.95 11.05
N SER A 315 -5.86 2.27 10.93
CA SER A 315 -5.35 3.29 11.83
C SER A 315 -5.78 3.04 13.28
N ARG A 316 -7.08 2.78 13.51
CA ARG A 316 -7.63 2.49 14.84
C ARG A 316 -7.05 1.22 15.47
N ARG A 317 -6.72 0.22 14.67
CA ARG A 317 -6.10 -1.04 15.13
C ARG A 317 -4.61 -0.88 15.44
N SER A 318 -3.90 -0.03 14.70
CA SER A 318 -2.44 0.10 14.80
C SER A 318 -1.99 0.94 16.00
N ARG A 319 -1.20 0.33 16.90
CA ARG A 319 -0.53 1.08 17.97
C ARG A 319 0.58 1.96 17.39
N ILE A 320 1.26 1.50 16.33
CA ILE A 320 2.33 2.25 15.66
C ILE A 320 1.80 3.61 15.20
N VAL A 321 0.66 3.62 14.49
CA VAL A 321 -0.02 4.87 14.06
C VAL A 321 -0.29 5.79 15.24
N SER A 322 -0.82 5.27 16.35
CA SER A 322 -1.06 6.07 17.56
C SER A 322 0.20 6.65 18.19
N TRP A 323 1.34 5.96 18.06
CA TRP A 323 2.61 6.39 18.63
C TRP A 323 3.26 7.49 17.80
N VAL A 324 3.16 7.41 16.46
CA VAL A 324 3.86 8.30 15.53
C VAL A 324 3.11 9.59 15.20
N LYS A 325 1.79 9.64 15.47
CA LYS A 325 0.87 10.72 15.07
C LYS A 325 1.39 12.15 15.29
N HIS A 326 2.12 12.40 16.38
CA HIS A 326 2.56 13.74 16.79
C HIS A 326 4.07 13.97 16.63
N ALA A 327 4.79 13.01 16.05
CA ALA A 327 6.21 13.17 15.81
C ALA A 327 6.49 14.23 14.74
N ASN A 328 7.58 14.96 14.92
CA ASN A 328 7.97 16.11 14.08
C ASN A 328 9.27 15.87 13.32
N SER A 329 9.86 14.67 13.43
CA SER A 329 11.03 14.28 12.64
C SER A 329 11.17 12.77 12.56
N MET A 330 11.86 12.25 11.52
CA MET A 330 12.20 10.83 11.45
C MET A 330 13.00 10.33 12.65
N ARG A 331 13.90 11.15 13.18
CA ARG A 331 14.64 10.79 14.39
C ARG A 331 13.71 10.53 15.56
N GLU A 332 12.70 11.39 15.74
CA GLU A 332 11.68 11.23 16.78
C GLU A 332 10.81 10.00 16.53
N LEU A 333 10.40 9.76 15.27
CA LEU A 333 9.65 8.56 14.86
C LEU A 333 10.37 7.26 15.28
N HIS A 334 11.65 7.11 14.91
CA HIS A 334 12.45 5.96 15.32
C HIS A 334 12.63 5.85 16.84
N GLN A 335 12.84 6.98 17.53
CA GLN A 335 13.00 6.99 19.00
C GLN A 335 11.71 6.53 19.70
N ILE A 336 10.56 7.03 19.26
CA ILE A 336 9.26 6.66 19.79
C ILE A 336 8.98 5.18 19.55
N LEU A 337 9.13 4.69 18.31
CA LEU A 337 8.88 3.29 17.98
C LEU A 337 9.75 2.36 18.83
N ARG A 338 11.05 2.65 18.91
CA ARG A 338 12.00 1.88 19.72
C ARG A 338 11.61 1.87 21.20
N TYR A 339 11.31 3.03 21.78
CA TYR A 339 10.93 3.13 23.19
C TYR A 339 9.62 2.40 23.48
N LYS A 340 8.59 2.59 22.64
CA LYS A 340 7.28 1.97 22.81
C LYS A 340 7.36 0.45 22.70
N ARG A 341 8.17 -0.08 21.80
CA ARG A 341 8.41 -1.53 21.70
C ARG A 341 9.13 -2.10 22.92
N GLN A 342 10.08 -1.39 23.53
CA GLN A 342 10.76 -1.85 24.75
C GLN A 342 9.84 -2.01 25.97
N VAL A 343 8.72 -1.29 26.00
CA VAL A 343 7.74 -1.33 27.09
C VAL A 343 6.44 -2.03 26.72
N THR A 344 6.37 -2.61 25.52
CA THR A 344 5.24 -3.40 25.04
C THR A 344 5.57 -4.88 25.20
N ASP A 345 4.65 -5.65 25.75
CA ASP A 345 4.77 -7.11 25.73
C ASP A 345 4.64 -7.60 24.28
N LEU A 346 5.75 -8.05 23.70
CA LEU A 346 5.80 -8.54 22.33
C LEU A 346 5.30 -9.99 22.26
N ARG A 347 4.56 -10.30 21.20
CA ARG A 347 4.20 -11.66 20.82
C ARG A 347 5.41 -12.31 20.19
N GLY A 348 5.62 -13.61 20.46
CA GLY A 348 6.57 -14.39 19.67
C GLY A 348 6.16 -14.49 18.21
N VAL A 349 7.10 -14.88 17.34
CA VAL A 349 6.84 -15.10 15.92
C VAL A 349 5.66 -16.07 15.75
N GLU A 350 4.61 -15.61 15.08
CA GLU A 350 3.46 -16.43 14.74
C GLU A 350 3.84 -17.31 13.53
N GLU A 351 3.58 -18.61 13.61
CA GLU A 351 3.92 -19.56 12.55
C GLU A 351 2.65 -20.09 11.89
N LEU A 352 2.70 -20.35 10.60
CA LEU A 352 1.60 -21.03 9.92
C LEU A 352 1.43 -22.44 10.51
N PRO A 353 0.19 -22.89 10.76
CA PRO A 353 -0.06 -24.21 11.30
C PRO A 353 0.44 -25.28 10.34
N ARG A 354 1.23 -26.24 10.85
CA ARG A 354 1.62 -27.40 10.04
C ARG A 354 0.54 -28.44 10.13
N HIS A 355 0.37 -29.22 9.05
CA HIS A 355 -0.60 -30.30 9.04
C HIS A 355 -0.40 -31.32 10.19
N VAL A 356 0.86 -31.53 10.63
CA VAL A 356 1.18 -32.42 11.77
C VAL A 356 0.67 -31.90 13.12
N ASP A 357 0.47 -30.59 13.26
CA ASP A 357 0.02 -29.98 14.52
C ASP A 357 -1.48 -30.25 14.78
N TYR A 358 -2.22 -30.71 13.76
CA TYR A 358 -3.66 -31.00 13.82
C TYR A 358 -3.99 -32.49 13.60
N ARG A 359 -2.98 -33.36 13.64
CA ARG A 359 -3.20 -34.80 13.68
C ARG A 359 -3.66 -35.17 15.10
N CYS A 360 -4.94 -35.50 15.23
CA CYS A 360 -5.51 -36.06 16.47
C CYS A 360 -4.88 -37.41 16.82
#